data_AF-A0A7S1IS35-F1
#
_entry.id   AF-A0A7S1IS35-F1
#
_cell.length_a   1.000
_cell.length_b   1.000
_cell.length_c   1.000
_cell.angle_alpha   90.00
_cell.angle_beta   90.00
_cell.angle_gamma   90.00
#
_symmetry.space_group_name_H-M   'P 1'
#
loop_
_entity.id
_entity.type
_entity.pdbx_description
1 polymer ?
#
loop_
_entity_poly.entity_id
_entity_poly.type
_entity_poly.pdbx_seq_one_letter_code
_entity_poly.pdbx_strand_id
1 'polypeptide(L)'
;AAFTDAETVRKLHGCIQLPVGHKYLGKETFGIGLSTNKPDKKRAARHSGAGEHTVPVPLIVLGDYAAAHNVSHIDILSIDTEGSDALVLQGGMHLLRNEVRYVEFEYHAIGPWRHITLRSVTSSLEHLGFVCYWLGQQKLWRITGCWHPRYEDKEWSNVGCVHRSQQEWLAIMERIYNQTVPVT
;
A
#
# COMPACT_ATOMS: atom_id res chain seq x y z
N ALA A 1 -25.95 -19.17 25.69
CA ALA A 1 -24.90 -19.52 24.72
C ALA A 1 -24.31 -18.22 24.21
N ALA A 2 -23.11 -17.87 24.66
CA ALA A 2 -22.43 -16.63 24.27
C ALA A 2 -21.66 -16.88 22.97
N PHE A 3 -21.95 -16.10 21.93
CA PHE A 3 -21.16 -16.10 20.70
C PHE A 3 -19.90 -15.26 20.94
N THR A 4 -18.77 -15.94 21.13
CA THR A 4 -17.42 -15.36 21.04
C THR A 4 -16.95 -15.50 19.59
N ASP A 5 -17.24 -14.52 18.74
CA ASP A 5 -16.79 -14.57 17.34
C ASP A 5 -16.26 -13.19 16.93
N ALA A 6 -15.02 -12.94 17.32
CA ALA A 6 -14.32 -11.67 17.12
C ALA A 6 -13.03 -11.89 16.31
N GLU A 7 -13.10 -12.49 15.10
CA GLU A 7 -11.92 -12.56 14.23
C GLU A 7 -12.13 -12.94 12.75
N THR A 8 -13.35 -12.89 12.18
CA THR A 8 -13.56 -13.47 10.84
C THR A 8 -13.74 -12.43 9.73
N VAL A 9 -12.70 -12.20 8.92
CA VAL A 9 -12.84 -11.54 7.61
C VAL A 9 -13.62 -12.47 6.67
N ARG A 10 -14.74 -11.99 6.10
CA ARG A 10 -15.63 -12.80 5.24
C ARG A 10 -15.74 -12.23 3.83
N LYS A 11 -15.90 -13.11 2.84
CA LYS A 11 -16.21 -12.74 1.45
C LYS A 11 -17.72 -12.71 1.27
N LEU A 12 -18.31 -11.52 1.10
CA LEU A 12 -19.74 -11.31 0.86
C LEU A 12 -19.93 -10.73 -0.53
N HIS A 13 -20.59 -11.46 -1.43
CA HIS A 13 -20.80 -11.08 -2.83
C HIS A 13 -19.51 -10.69 -3.57
N GLY A 14 -18.38 -11.34 -3.24
CA GLY A 14 -17.06 -11.03 -3.81
C GLY A 14 -16.31 -9.89 -3.11
N CYS A 15 -16.93 -9.21 -2.15
CA CYS A 15 -16.35 -8.14 -1.35
C CYS A 15 -15.80 -8.63 -0.02
N ILE A 16 -14.73 -8.00 0.46
CA ILE A 16 -14.19 -8.30 1.79
C ILE A 16 -14.91 -7.45 2.83
N GLN A 17 -15.60 -8.08 3.77
CA GLN A 17 -16.08 -7.40 4.98
C GLN A 17 -15.11 -7.63 6.13
N LEU A 18 -14.72 -6.53 6.78
CA LEU A 18 -13.85 -6.52 7.94
C LEU A 18 -14.69 -6.53 9.23
N PRO A 19 -14.42 -7.44 10.18
CA PRO A 19 -15.00 -7.35 11.52
C PRO A 19 -14.66 -6.02 12.17
N VAL A 20 -15.57 -5.53 13.01
CA VAL A 20 -15.36 -4.34 13.85
C VAL A 20 -14.08 -4.54 14.67
N GLY A 21 -13.09 -3.64 14.53
CA GLY A 21 -11.88 -3.63 15.38
C GLY A 21 -10.60 -4.31 14.90
N HIS A 22 -10.46 -4.77 13.64
CA HIS A 22 -9.16 -5.28 13.15
C HIS A 22 -8.10 -4.19 13.02
N LYS A 23 -7.01 -4.32 13.78
CA LYS A 23 -5.86 -3.39 13.83
C LYS A 23 -4.61 -3.83 13.04
N TYR A 24 -4.77 -4.77 12.09
CA TYR A 24 -3.64 -5.55 11.55
C TYR A 24 -3.72 -5.86 10.05
N LEU A 25 -4.63 -5.23 9.32
CA LEU A 25 -4.66 -5.40 7.86
C LEU A 25 -3.49 -4.61 7.30
N GLY A 26 -2.81 -5.11 6.26
CA GLY A 26 -1.77 -4.31 5.59
C GLY A 26 -0.42 -4.29 6.29
N LYS A 27 -0.32 -4.94 7.44
CA LYS A 27 0.93 -5.05 8.19
C LYS A 27 1.77 -6.14 7.52
N GLU A 28 2.56 -5.74 6.54
CA GLU A 28 3.59 -6.61 5.99
C GLU A 28 4.72 -6.83 6.99
N THR A 29 5.38 -7.99 6.86
CA THR A 29 6.77 -8.17 7.32
C THR A 29 7.73 -8.20 6.13
N PHE A 30 7.22 -8.07 4.89
CA PHE A 30 7.97 -8.25 3.65
C PHE A 30 7.48 -7.32 2.52
N GLY A 31 7.63 -6.00 2.68
CA GLY A 31 7.68 -5.10 1.51
C GLY A 31 8.96 -5.37 0.71
N ILE A 32 9.00 -4.99 -0.57
CA ILE A 32 10.19 -5.16 -1.43
C ILE A 32 11.42 -4.41 -0.84
N GLY A 33 11.18 -3.43 0.04
CA GLY A 33 12.20 -2.70 0.81
C GLY A 33 12.59 -3.28 2.19
N LEU A 34 11.97 -4.35 2.69
CA LEU A 34 12.31 -4.87 4.02
C LEU A 34 13.53 -5.78 3.96
N SER A 35 14.68 -5.21 4.35
CA SER A 35 15.86 -5.97 4.76
C SER A 35 15.44 -7.03 5.77
N THR A 36 15.71 -8.30 5.46
CA THR A 36 15.47 -9.47 6.34
C THR A 36 16.24 -9.43 7.66
N ASN A 37 17.01 -8.37 7.90
CA ASN A 37 17.70 -8.17 9.15
C ASN A 37 16.70 -7.63 10.17
N LYS A 38 16.33 -8.50 11.13
CA LYS A 38 15.73 -8.07 12.41
C LYS A 38 16.39 -6.75 12.83
N PRO A 39 15.62 -5.72 13.24
CA PRO A 39 16.22 -4.49 13.73
C PRO A 39 17.20 -4.87 14.82
N ASP A 40 18.48 -4.65 14.55
CA ASP A 40 19.53 -4.92 15.50
C ASP A 40 19.19 -4.08 16.73
N LYS A 41 18.81 -4.73 17.85
CA LYS A 41 18.28 -4.04 19.05
C LYS A 41 19.26 -2.99 19.60
N LYS A 42 20.50 -2.96 19.10
CA LYS A 42 21.54 -1.97 19.37
C LYS A 42 21.40 -0.65 18.59
N ARG A 43 20.65 -0.59 17.48
CA ARG A 43 20.43 0.66 16.72
C ARG A 43 19.41 1.61 17.37
N ALA A 44 18.40 1.07 18.04
CA ALA A 44 17.37 1.87 18.72
C ALA A 44 17.90 2.68 19.93
N ALA A 45 19.03 2.27 20.52
CA ALA A 45 19.62 2.94 21.68
C ALA A 45 20.50 4.16 21.35
N ARG A 46 20.70 4.50 20.06
CA ARG A 46 21.63 5.56 19.64
C ARG A 46 21.00 6.92 19.31
N HIS A 47 19.67 7.03 19.31
CA HIS A 47 18.96 8.27 18.95
C HIS A 47 18.30 9.00 20.12
N SER A 48 18.58 8.61 21.37
CA SER A 48 18.00 9.25 22.56
C SER A 48 18.87 10.36 23.18
N GLY A 49 19.82 10.95 22.43
CA GLY A 49 20.73 11.96 22.98
C GLY A 49 21.28 13.01 22.01
N ALA A 50 20.88 13.01 20.74
CA ALA A 50 21.25 14.07 19.80
C ALA A 50 20.02 14.94 19.57
N GLY A 51 20.14 16.25 19.78
CA GLY A 51 19.07 17.20 19.48
C GLY A 51 18.53 16.98 18.07
N GLU A 52 17.22 17.10 17.92
CA GLU A 52 16.51 16.90 16.65
C GLU A 52 17.01 17.94 15.64
N HIS A 53 17.99 17.55 14.81
CA HIS A 53 18.60 18.42 13.82
C HIS A 53 17.87 18.20 12.49
N THR A 54 17.07 19.19 12.10
CA THR A 54 16.42 19.19 10.79
C THR A 54 17.38 19.70 9.73
N VAL A 55 17.39 19.04 8.56
CA VAL A 55 18.18 19.47 7.40
C VAL A 55 17.20 19.68 6.24
N PRO A 56 17.24 20.83 5.54
CA PRO A 56 16.46 21.00 4.33
C PRO A 56 16.85 19.96 3.28
N VAL A 57 15.86 19.26 2.73
CA VAL A 57 16.05 18.28 1.65
C VAL A 57 15.35 18.80 0.39
N PRO A 58 16.06 18.99 -0.73
CA PRO A 58 15.43 19.32 -2.01
C PRO A 58 14.45 18.23 -2.42
N LEU A 59 13.27 18.64 -2.89
CA LEU A 59 12.23 17.74 -3.38
C LEU A 59 12.15 17.79 -4.90
N ILE A 60 11.81 16.65 -5.51
CA ILE A 60 11.55 16.52 -6.94
C ILE A 60 10.26 15.74 -7.15
N VAL A 61 9.51 16.10 -8.19
CA VAL A 61 8.32 15.36 -8.59
C VAL A 61 8.76 14.08 -9.31
N LEU A 62 8.14 12.94 -8.98
CA LEU A 62 8.48 11.65 -9.59
C LEU A 62 8.44 11.70 -11.13
N GLY A 63 7.41 12.35 -11.69
CA GLY A 63 7.27 12.61 -13.11
C GLY A 63 8.45 13.38 -13.73
N ASP A 64 8.88 14.46 -13.08
CA ASP A 64 10.00 15.29 -13.56
C ASP A 64 11.32 14.52 -13.50
N TYR A 65 11.52 13.72 -12.45
CA TYR A 65 12.67 12.84 -12.33
C TYR A 65 12.69 11.81 -13.48
N ALA A 66 11.56 11.11 -13.71
CA ALA A 66 11.47 10.14 -14.79
C ALA A 66 11.76 10.77 -16.16
N ALA A 67 11.19 11.94 -16.45
CA ALA A 67 11.43 12.67 -17.69
C ALA A 67 12.91 13.07 -17.84
N ALA A 68 13.52 13.65 -16.80
CA ALA A 68 14.93 14.05 -16.83
C ALA A 68 15.90 12.88 -17.05
N HIS A 69 15.50 11.68 -16.64
CA HIS A 69 16.29 10.46 -16.74
C HIS A 69 15.87 9.52 -17.89
N ASN A 70 14.96 9.95 -18.78
CA ASN A 70 14.40 9.14 -19.87
C ASN A 70 13.83 7.79 -19.40
N VAL A 71 13.21 7.76 -18.22
CA VAL A 71 12.52 6.58 -17.69
C VAL A 71 11.18 6.47 -18.38
N SER A 72 11.10 5.56 -19.35
CA SER A 72 9.89 5.28 -20.13
C SER A 72 9.33 3.88 -19.87
N HIS A 73 9.74 3.23 -18.78
CA HIS A 73 9.23 1.92 -18.38
C HIS A 73 9.60 1.65 -16.91
N ILE A 74 8.63 1.20 -16.11
CA ILE A 74 8.81 0.88 -14.70
C ILE A 74 8.07 -0.43 -14.40
N ASP A 75 8.81 -1.53 -14.22
CA ASP A 75 8.21 -2.80 -13.82
C ASP A 75 7.61 -2.72 -12.41
N ILE A 76 8.34 -2.12 -11.47
CA ILE A 76 7.96 -1.99 -10.06
C ILE A 76 8.28 -0.57 -9.60
N LEU A 77 7.26 0.16 -9.15
CA LEU A 77 7.38 1.44 -8.46
C LEU A 77 7.14 1.22 -6.97
N SER A 78 8.19 1.16 -6.17
CA SER A 78 8.08 1.11 -4.71
C SER A 78 8.22 2.51 -4.13
N ILE A 79 7.26 2.91 -3.29
CA ILE A 79 7.19 4.21 -2.65
C ILE A 79 7.22 4.00 -1.14
N ASP A 80 8.22 4.60 -0.51
CA ASP A 80 8.40 4.65 0.94
C ASP A 80 9.06 6.01 1.24
N THR A 81 8.22 7.03 1.43
CA THR A 81 8.67 8.42 1.59
C THR A 81 8.29 8.98 2.95
N GLU A 82 8.27 8.11 3.97
CA GLU A 82 8.09 8.44 5.39
C GLU A 82 6.86 9.35 5.61
N GLY A 83 5.80 9.13 4.82
CA GLY A 83 4.53 9.87 4.88
C GLY A 83 4.18 10.73 3.69
N SER A 84 5.06 10.91 2.70
CA SER A 84 4.78 11.73 1.51
C SER A 84 4.21 10.94 0.32
N ASP A 85 3.90 9.66 0.52
CA ASP A 85 3.60 8.68 -0.52
C ASP A 85 2.45 9.11 -1.44
N ALA A 86 1.40 9.68 -0.85
CA ALA A 86 0.26 10.22 -1.59
C ALA A 86 0.67 11.32 -2.61
N LEU A 87 1.66 12.15 -2.25
CA LEU A 87 2.16 13.19 -3.16
C LEU A 87 3.08 12.62 -4.24
N VAL A 88 3.85 11.59 -3.93
CA VAL A 88 4.67 10.87 -4.93
C VAL A 88 3.77 10.26 -5.99
N LEU A 89 2.70 9.58 -5.57
CA LEU A 89 1.68 9.04 -6.47
C LEU A 89 1.08 10.15 -7.34
N GLN A 90 0.63 11.25 -6.72
CA GLN A 90 0.06 12.38 -7.46
C GLN A 90 1.03 12.95 -8.50
N GLY A 91 2.30 13.10 -8.15
CA GLY A 91 3.37 13.57 -9.04
C GLY A 91 3.72 12.59 -10.16
N GLY A 92 3.37 11.32 -10.01
CA GLY A 92 3.64 10.24 -10.97
C GLY A 92 2.43 9.80 -11.80
N MET A 93 1.29 10.49 -11.74
CA MET A 93 0.03 10.01 -12.36
C MET A 93 0.14 9.70 -13.86
N HIS A 94 0.95 10.44 -14.61
CA HIS A 94 1.15 10.16 -16.03
C HIS A 94 1.98 8.89 -16.28
N LEU A 95 2.96 8.60 -15.41
CA LEU A 95 3.74 7.36 -15.45
C LEU A 95 2.85 6.16 -15.11
N LEU A 96 2.02 6.31 -14.08
CA LEU A 96 1.08 5.27 -13.67
C LEU A 96 0.13 4.87 -14.80
N ARG A 97 -0.24 5.79 -15.69
CA ARG A 97 -1.14 5.48 -16.81
C ARG A 97 -0.56 4.48 -17.82
N ASN A 98 0.73 4.54 -18.11
CA ASN A 98 1.31 3.81 -19.25
C ASN A 98 2.61 3.07 -18.93
N GLU A 99 3.43 3.59 -18.02
CA GLU A 99 4.81 3.15 -17.83
C GLU A 99 4.98 2.22 -16.63
N VAL A 100 4.07 2.27 -15.65
CA VAL A 100 4.17 1.49 -14.41
C VAL A 100 3.34 0.21 -14.50
N ARG A 101 3.96 -0.95 -14.24
CA ARG A 101 3.29 -2.25 -14.23
C ARG A 101 2.74 -2.64 -12.85
N TYR A 102 3.48 -2.30 -11.81
CA TYR A 102 3.10 -2.49 -10.40
C TYR A 102 3.56 -1.30 -9.58
N VAL A 103 2.73 -0.86 -8.64
CA VAL A 103 3.07 0.19 -7.67
C VAL A 103 2.74 -0.28 -6.26
N GLU A 104 3.63 -0.02 -5.32
CA GLU A 104 3.38 -0.16 -3.89
C GLU A 104 3.67 1.14 -3.14
N PHE A 105 2.90 1.39 -2.09
CA PHE A 105 3.02 2.59 -1.27
C PHE A 105 2.54 2.33 0.16
N GLU A 106 2.98 3.16 1.09
CA GLU A 106 2.52 3.15 2.47
C GLU A 106 1.28 4.04 2.67
N TYR A 107 0.33 3.54 3.46
CA TYR A 107 -0.84 4.26 3.93
C TYR A 107 -0.84 4.33 5.45
N HIS A 108 -1.00 5.54 6.01
CA HIS A 108 -0.98 5.79 7.46
C HIS A 108 -1.50 7.21 7.80
N ALA A 109 -1.32 7.68 9.04
CA ALA A 109 -1.86 8.95 9.53
C ALA A 109 -0.90 10.16 9.45
N ILE A 110 0.30 9.99 8.91
CA ILE A 110 1.33 11.04 8.88
C ILE A 110 1.30 11.77 7.53
N GLY A 111 1.63 13.06 7.56
CA GLY A 111 1.81 13.85 6.35
C GLY A 111 0.52 14.07 5.53
N PRO A 112 0.63 14.18 4.20
CA PRO A 112 -0.48 14.38 3.26
C PRO A 112 -1.67 13.42 3.43
N TRP A 113 -1.47 12.21 3.96
CA TRP A 113 -2.57 11.27 4.24
C TRP A 113 -3.62 11.82 5.22
N ARG A 114 -3.31 12.84 6.01
CA ARG A 114 -4.31 13.54 6.86
C ARG A 114 -5.47 14.14 6.08
N HIS A 115 -5.25 14.47 4.81
CA HIS A 115 -6.23 15.14 3.95
C HIS A 115 -6.52 14.36 2.67
N ILE A 116 -5.59 13.51 2.23
CA ILE A 116 -5.76 12.62 1.09
C ILE A 116 -6.33 11.29 1.59
N THR A 117 -7.42 10.85 0.97
CA THR A 117 -8.08 9.59 1.36
C THR A 117 -7.52 8.41 0.60
N LEU A 118 -7.42 7.24 1.25
CA LEU A 118 -7.06 6.01 0.54
C LEU A 118 -8.06 5.73 -0.59
N ARG A 119 -9.34 6.05 -0.37
CA ARG A 119 -10.37 5.94 -1.40
C ARG A 119 -10.02 6.72 -2.65
N SER A 120 -9.64 7.99 -2.50
CA SER A 120 -9.33 8.85 -3.65
C SER A 120 -8.15 8.33 -4.46
N VAL A 121 -7.11 7.86 -3.79
CA VAL A 121 -5.91 7.30 -4.43
C VAL A 121 -6.23 6.00 -5.15
N THR A 122 -6.82 5.04 -4.45
CA THR A 122 -7.15 3.71 -5.01
C THR A 122 -8.20 3.78 -6.10
N SER A 123 -9.16 4.70 -6.00
CA SER A 123 -10.11 4.98 -7.09
C SER A 123 -9.38 5.53 -8.31
N SER A 124 -8.45 6.46 -8.14
CA SER A 124 -7.66 7.00 -9.26
C SER A 124 -6.84 5.91 -9.95
N LEU A 125 -6.18 5.05 -9.16
CA LEU A 125 -5.44 3.90 -9.69
C LEU A 125 -6.37 2.89 -10.40
N GLU A 126 -7.56 2.63 -9.87
CA GLU A 126 -8.56 1.79 -10.54
C GLU A 126 -8.98 2.36 -11.90
N HIS A 127 -9.21 3.68 -12.00
CA HIS A 127 -9.50 4.34 -13.28
C HIS A 127 -8.33 4.27 -14.27
N LEU A 128 -7.09 4.18 -13.76
CA LEU A 128 -5.88 3.95 -14.56
C LEU A 128 -5.65 2.45 -14.88
N GLY A 129 -6.58 1.56 -14.53
CA GLY A 129 -6.49 0.15 -14.88
C GLY A 129 -5.77 -0.73 -13.87
N PHE A 130 -5.52 -0.24 -12.65
CA PHE A 130 -4.92 -1.06 -11.59
C PHE A 130 -5.95 -1.86 -10.79
N VAL A 131 -5.48 -2.95 -10.19
CA VAL A 131 -6.15 -3.68 -9.11
C VAL A 131 -5.27 -3.62 -7.88
N CYS A 132 -5.80 -3.05 -6.80
CA CYS A 132 -5.10 -2.77 -5.55
C CYS A 132 -5.51 -3.75 -4.45
N TYR A 133 -4.52 -4.06 -3.62
CA TYR A 133 -4.61 -4.97 -2.49
C TYR A 133 -3.90 -4.36 -1.30
N TRP A 134 -4.48 -4.53 -0.11
CA TRP A 134 -3.71 -4.43 1.12
C TRP A 134 -2.77 -5.62 1.19
N LEU A 135 -1.50 -5.33 1.44
CA LEU A 135 -0.46 -6.34 1.50
C LEU A 135 -0.26 -6.79 2.95
N GLY A 136 -0.44 -8.07 3.24
CA GLY A 136 -0.19 -8.65 4.56
C GLY A 136 0.76 -9.83 4.51
N GLN A 137 1.07 -10.38 5.67
CA GLN A 137 1.88 -11.60 5.79
C GLN A 137 1.24 -12.78 5.03
N GLN A 138 1.76 -13.07 3.83
CA GLN A 138 1.27 -14.13 2.93
C GLN A 138 -0.22 -14.01 2.58
N LYS A 139 -0.78 -12.82 2.72
CA LYS A 139 -2.21 -12.54 2.57
C LYS A 139 -2.39 -11.28 1.75
N LEU A 140 -3.39 -11.29 0.87
CA LEU A 140 -3.79 -10.12 0.09
C LEU A 140 -5.27 -9.86 0.29
N TRP A 141 -5.63 -8.62 0.61
CA TRP A 141 -7.02 -8.19 0.67
C TRP A 141 -7.28 -7.20 -0.44
N ARG A 142 -7.99 -7.64 -1.48
CA ARG A 142 -8.39 -6.77 -2.59
C ARG A 142 -9.27 -5.63 -2.09
N ILE A 143 -8.91 -4.40 -2.46
CA ILE A 143 -9.66 -3.17 -2.12
C ILE A 143 -10.21 -2.44 -3.36
N THR A 144 -9.82 -2.86 -4.56
CA THR A 144 -10.41 -2.41 -5.84
C THR A 144 -11.74 -3.10 -6.13
N GLY A 145 -12.71 -2.34 -6.62
CA GLY A 145 -14.04 -2.83 -7.04
C GLY A 145 -15.06 -3.02 -5.92
N CYS A 146 -14.63 -3.10 -4.65
CA CYS A 146 -15.57 -3.12 -3.53
C CYS A 146 -15.06 -2.35 -2.31
N TRP A 147 -15.29 -1.05 -2.33
CA TRP A 147 -14.85 -0.15 -1.28
C TRP A 147 -15.69 -0.29 0.00
N HIS A 148 -15.02 -0.41 1.15
CA HIS A 148 -15.65 -0.34 2.46
C HIS A 148 -15.14 0.89 3.23
N PRO A 149 -16.00 1.71 3.88
CA PRO A 149 -15.58 2.93 4.58
C PRO A 149 -14.46 2.74 5.61
N ARG A 150 -14.41 1.56 6.26
CA ARG A 150 -13.36 1.23 7.24
C ARG A 150 -11.97 1.04 6.65
N TYR A 151 -11.81 0.92 5.34
CA TYR A 151 -10.48 0.97 4.71
C TYR A 151 -9.82 2.34 4.86
N GLU A 152 -10.59 3.37 5.25
CA GLU A 152 -10.06 4.70 5.54
C GLU A 152 -9.44 4.79 6.95
N ASP A 153 -9.59 3.77 7.80
CA ASP A 153 -8.94 3.72 9.11
C ASP A 153 -7.40 3.77 8.90
N LYS A 154 -6.75 4.82 9.41
CA LYS A 154 -5.34 5.13 9.14
C LYS A 154 -4.42 4.38 10.10
N GLU A 155 -4.10 3.15 9.75
CA GLU A 155 -3.06 2.35 10.38
C GLU A 155 -1.89 2.15 9.43
N TRP A 156 -0.68 2.03 9.96
CA TRP A 156 0.51 1.84 9.14
C TRP A 156 0.42 0.54 8.34
N SER A 157 0.48 0.67 7.02
CA SER A 157 0.14 -0.40 6.12
C SER A 157 0.71 -0.21 4.72
N ASN A 158 0.84 -1.31 3.99
CA ASN A 158 1.27 -1.31 2.61
C ASN A 158 0.11 -1.67 1.68
N VAL A 159 0.02 -0.93 0.58
CA VAL A 159 -0.91 -1.20 -0.51
C VAL A 159 -0.10 -1.45 -1.77
N GLY A 160 -0.37 -2.57 -2.43
CA GLY A 160 0.23 -2.92 -3.71
C GLY A 160 -0.85 -3.02 -4.78
N CYS A 161 -0.55 -2.46 -5.95
CA CYS A 161 -1.46 -2.37 -7.07
C CYS A 161 -0.78 -2.88 -8.34
N VAL A 162 -1.43 -3.78 -9.06
CA VAL A 162 -0.95 -4.31 -10.34
C VAL A 162 -1.83 -3.84 -11.49
N HIS A 163 -1.22 -3.42 -12.60
CA HIS A 163 -1.96 -3.00 -13.78
C HIS A 163 -2.60 -4.22 -14.46
N ARG A 164 -3.86 -4.09 -14.92
CA ARG A 164 -4.64 -5.19 -15.53
C ARG A 164 -4.00 -5.78 -16.79
N SER A 165 -3.09 -5.06 -17.45
CA SER A 165 -2.34 -5.64 -18.58
C SER A 165 -1.37 -6.74 -18.15
N GLN A 166 -0.97 -6.79 -16.87
CA GLN A 166 -0.03 -7.76 -16.32
C GLN A 166 -0.76 -9.02 -15.85
N GLN A 167 -1.24 -9.82 -16.81
CA GLN A 167 -2.11 -10.97 -16.56
C GLN A 167 -1.49 -12.00 -15.60
N GLU A 168 -0.19 -12.29 -15.73
CA GLU A 168 0.49 -13.25 -14.87
C GLU A 168 0.57 -12.78 -13.41
N TRP A 169 0.97 -11.52 -13.19
CA TRP A 169 1.07 -10.94 -11.85
C TRP A 169 -0.31 -10.81 -11.21
N LEU A 170 -1.30 -10.36 -11.98
CA LEU A 170 -2.68 -10.30 -11.52
C LEU A 170 -3.20 -11.69 -11.13
N ALA A 171 -2.92 -12.73 -11.93
CA ALA A 171 -3.31 -14.10 -11.60
C ALA A 171 -2.66 -14.60 -10.29
N ILE A 172 -1.40 -14.25 -10.04
CA ILE A 172 -0.70 -14.59 -8.80
C ILE A 172 -1.35 -13.87 -7.60
N MET A 173 -1.59 -12.57 -7.71
CA MET A 173 -2.19 -11.78 -6.63
C MET A 173 -3.63 -12.24 -6.34
N GLU A 174 -4.44 -12.49 -7.38
CA GLU A 174 -5.79 -13.03 -7.24
C GLU A 174 -5.79 -14.44 -6.62
N ARG A 175 -4.81 -15.29 -6.96
CA ARG A 175 -4.66 -16.61 -6.31
C ARG A 175 -4.41 -16.47 -4.81
N ILE A 176 -3.51 -15.58 -4.39
CA ILE A 176 -3.21 -15.34 -2.96
C ILE A 176 -4.43 -14.72 -2.27
N TYR A 177 -5.11 -13.76 -2.91
CA TYR A 177 -6.34 -13.18 -2.39
C TYR A 177 -7.42 -14.24 -2.16
N ASN A 178 -7.63 -15.15 -3.10
CA ASN A 178 -8.61 -16.24 -2.96
C ASN A 178 -8.24 -17.24 -1.86
N GLN A 179 -6.96 -17.36 -1.49
CA GLN A 179 -6.50 -18.14 -0.33
C GLN A 179 -6.65 -17.37 1.00
N THR A 180 -6.69 -16.03 0.94
CA THR A 180 -6.70 -15.15 2.12
C THR A 180 -8.05 -15.12 2.83
N VAL A 181 -9.16 -15.20 2.08
CA VAL A 181 -10.51 -15.06 2.63
C VAL A 181 -11.22 -16.41 2.55
N PRO A 182 -11.60 -17.04 3.67
CA PRO A 182 -12.39 -18.27 3.66
C PRO A 182 -13.70 -18.05 2.89
N VAL A 183 -14.01 -18.95 1.97
CA VAL A 183 -15.32 -19.00 1.34
C VAL A 183 -16.27 -19.64 2.36
N THR A 184 -17.25 -18.87 2.85
CA THR A 184 -18.39 -19.38 3.63
C THR A 184 -19.60 -19.49 2.73
#